data_AF-A0A2R4XHZ0-F1
#
_entry.id   AF-A0A2R4XHZ0-F1
#
_cell.length_a   1.000
_cell.length_b   1.000
_cell.length_c   1.000
_cell.angle_alpha   90.00
_cell.angle_beta   90.00
_cell.angle_gamma   90.00
#
_symmetry.space_group_name_H-M   'P 1'
#
loop_
_entity.id
_entity.type
_entity.pdbx_description
1 polymer ?
#
loop_
_entity_poly.entity_id
_entity_poly.type
_entity_poly.pdbx_seq_one_letter_code
_entity_poly.pdbx_strand_id
1 'polypeptide(L)'
;MLPSAQVWGTIYNPSEPNSVRHIQRMRAIAIELGLVLLEATIDDSSQVYAAAQSLLPRVEAFVITSDNTTVNNLDALIDFAKEHQTPVFAGDVDSVRLGAVAAFGMDYFLVGYAAGRKAGLILQGVKPVDIPWGPLANFSFVINRQTAREQGLNIDPRMLKIADEVLDSDSDIRDGLSAMPGARGEPGAKDMAS
;
A
#
# COMPACT_ATOMS: atom_id res chain seq x y z
N MET A 1 12.85 5.86 -3.92
CA MET A 1 12.14 7.12 -3.62
C MET A 1 12.82 7.91 -2.50
N LEU A 2 13.29 7.28 -1.41
CA LEU A 2 14.23 7.90 -0.45
C LEU A 2 15.54 7.11 -0.38
N PRO A 3 16.53 7.40 -1.24
CA PRO A 3 17.80 6.66 -1.24
C PRO A 3 18.67 6.96 -0.01
N SER A 4 18.43 8.07 0.70
CA SER A 4 19.22 8.48 1.87
C SER A 4 18.69 7.98 3.21
N ALA A 5 17.41 7.58 3.30
CA ALA A 5 16.78 7.21 4.56
C ALA A 5 17.35 5.87 5.10
N GLN A 6 17.90 5.91 6.30
CA GLN A 6 18.50 4.78 7.02
C GLN A 6 17.58 4.25 8.13
N VAL A 7 16.81 5.14 8.77
CA VAL A 7 15.96 4.77 9.92
C VAL A 7 14.48 4.92 9.59
N TRP A 8 13.78 3.80 9.63
CA TRP A 8 12.37 3.67 9.29
C TRP A 8 11.54 3.36 10.53
N GLY A 9 10.36 3.98 10.64
CA GLY A 9 9.39 3.72 11.69
C GLY A 9 8.25 2.84 11.20
N THR A 10 7.77 1.91 12.02
CA THR A 10 6.53 1.15 11.78
C THR A 10 5.68 1.08 13.02
N ILE A 11 4.36 1.13 12.81
CA ILE A 11 3.34 0.99 13.85
C ILE A 11 2.49 -0.23 13.48
N TYR A 12 2.19 -1.11 14.44
CA TYR A 12 1.37 -2.30 14.18
C TYR A 12 0.72 -2.86 15.45
N ASN A 13 -0.32 -3.68 15.29
CA ASN A 13 -0.93 -4.42 16.38
C ASN A 13 -0.32 -5.82 16.52
N PRO A 14 0.34 -6.15 17.65
CA PRO A 14 0.94 -7.47 17.85
C PRO A 14 -0.09 -8.59 18.05
N SER A 15 -1.36 -8.24 18.30
CA SER A 15 -2.47 -9.19 18.38
C SER A 15 -2.97 -9.64 17.00
N GLU A 16 -2.49 -9.03 15.92
CA GLU A 16 -2.80 -9.40 14.54
C GLU A 16 -1.70 -10.32 13.95
N PRO A 17 -1.94 -11.63 13.77
CA PRO A 17 -0.90 -12.57 13.33
C PRO A 17 -0.34 -12.26 11.92
N ASN A 18 -1.14 -11.65 11.05
CA ASN A 18 -0.72 -11.11 9.76
C ASN A 18 0.35 -10.03 9.94
N SER A 19 0.09 -9.03 10.78
CA SER A 19 1.00 -7.92 11.07
C SER A 19 2.31 -8.42 11.63
N VAL A 20 2.28 -9.33 12.61
CA VAL A 20 3.50 -9.93 13.18
C VAL A 20 4.37 -10.59 12.10
N ARG A 21 3.76 -11.35 11.17
CA ARG A 21 4.52 -11.98 10.06
C ARG A 21 5.11 -10.94 9.11
N HIS A 22 4.37 -9.90 8.76
CA HIS A 22 4.88 -8.83 7.89
C HIS A 22 6.04 -8.09 8.53
N ILE A 23 5.92 -7.70 9.81
CA ILE A 23 6.97 -7.01 10.56
C ILE A 23 8.22 -7.89 10.71
N GLN A 24 8.07 -9.19 10.99
CA GLN A 24 9.21 -10.11 11.01
C GLN A 24 9.97 -10.13 9.68
N ARG A 25 9.25 -10.17 8.55
CA ARG A 25 9.89 -10.14 7.23
C ARG A 25 10.52 -8.79 6.93
N MET A 26 9.85 -7.70 7.28
CA MET A 26 10.35 -6.33 7.11
C MET A 26 11.64 -6.10 7.92
N ARG A 27 11.69 -6.60 9.16
CA ARG A 27 12.88 -6.55 10.00
C ARG A 27 14.06 -7.32 9.38
N ALA A 28 13.81 -8.51 8.85
CA ALA A 28 14.85 -9.28 8.16
C ALA A 28 15.42 -8.52 6.93
N ILE A 29 14.53 -7.94 6.12
CA ILE A 29 14.94 -7.15 4.94
C ILE A 29 15.68 -5.88 5.35
N ALA A 30 15.23 -5.19 6.41
CA ALA A 30 15.93 -4.00 6.92
C ALA A 30 17.38 -4.34 7.29
N ILE A 31 17.60 -5.46 7.98
CA ILE A 31 18.95 -5.95 8.31
C ILE A 31 19.76 -6.27 7.04
N GLU A 32 19.18 -6.99 6.07
CA GLU A 32 19.83 -7.31 4.79
C GLU A 32 20.27 -6.05 4.02
N LEU A 33 19.48 -4.98 4.10
CA LEU A 33 19.73 -3.70 3.44
C LEU A 33 20.58 -2.72 4.27
N GLY A 34 20.98 -3.09 5.49
CA GLY A 34 21.73 -2.22 6.40
C GLY A 34 20.90 -1.05 6.98
N LEU A 35 19.57 -1.17 6.97
CA LEU A 35 18.62 -0.18 7.49
C LEU A 35 18.25 -0.51 8.94
N VAL A 36 17.76 0.50 9.65
CA VAL A 36 17.19 0.36 11.01
C VAL A 36 15.67 0.47 10.92
N LEU A 37 14.98 -0.53 11.46
CA LEU A 37 13.53 -0.48 11.65
C LEU A 37 13.20 -0.28 13.13
N LEU A 38 12.57 0.85 13.45
CA LEU A 38 12.04 1.15 14.78
C LEU A 38 10.55 0.83 14.81
N GLU A 39 10.15 0.07 15.81
CA GLU A 39 8.81 -0.50 15.92
C GLU A 39 8.08 0.10 17.13
N ALA A 40 6.82 0.49 16.93
CA ALA A 40 5.89 0.81 17.99
C ALA A 40 4.67 -0.11 17.88
N THR A 41 4.26 -0.69 19.01
CA THR A 41 3.07 -1.55 19.09
C THR A 41 1.88 -0.78 19.61
N ILE A 42 0.70 -1.04 19.05
CA ILE A 42 -0.57 -0.48 19.51
C ILE A 42 -1.58 -1.61 19.74
N ASP A 43 -2.50 -1.42 20.68
CA ASP A 43 -3.64 -2.32 20.92
C ASP A 43 -4.93 -1.79 20.26
N ASP A 44 -4.99 -0.47 20.04
CA ASP A 44 -6.15 0.23 19.48
C ASP A 44 -5.74 1.36 18.53
N SER A 45 -6.61 1.62 17.55
CA SER A 45 -6.40 2.61 16.50
C SER A 45 -6.23 4.05 17.02
N SER A 46 -6.80 4.40 18.18
CA SER A 46 -6.62 5.72 18.80
C SER A 46 -5.18 6.01 19.24
N GLN A 47 -4.34 4.97 19.38
CA GLN A 47 -2.95 5.09 19.82
C GLN A 47 -1.98 5.41 18.67
N VAL A 48 -2.43 5.34 17.41
CA VAL A 48 -1.59 5.54 16.21
C VAL A 48 -0.79 6.85 16.28
N TYR A 49 -1.44 7.96 16.62
CA TYR A 49 -0.78 9.27 16.72
C TYR A 49 0.34 9.27 17.78
N ALA A 50 0.05 8.77 18.99
CA ALA A 50 1.02 8.71 20.08
C ALA A 50 2.20 7.78 19.75
N ALA A 51 1.94 6.67 19.07
CA ALA A 51 2.97 5.76 18.59
C ALA A 51 3.88 6.46 17.56
N ALA A 52 3.31 7.18 16.59
CA ALA A 52 4.07 7.97 15.62
C ALA A 52 4.95 9.03 16.30
N GLN A 53 4.37 9.75 17.27
CA GLN A 53 5.08 10.75 18.07
C GLN A 53 6.30 10.18 18.82
N SER A 54 6.20 8.94 19.31
CA SER A 54 7.31 8.27 20.01
C SER A 54 8.47 7.85 19.09
N LEU A 55 8.19 7.67 17.80
CA LEU A 55 9.16 7.25 16.80
C LEU A 55 9.82 8.43 16.09
N LEU A 56 9.06 9.51 15.86
CA LEU A 56 9.46 10.69 15.07
C LEU A 56 10.90 11.20 15.35
N PRO A 57 11.38 11.33 16.60
CA PRO A 57 12.71 11.88 16.85
C PRO A 57 13.88 11.08 16.25
N ARG A 58 13.62 9.86 15.78
CA ARG A 58 14.63 8.91 15.32
C ARG A 58 14.41 8.41 13.91
N VAL A 59 13.25 8.63 13.31
CA VAL A 59 12.89 8.06 12.00
C VAL A 59 12.91 9.13 10.92
N GLU A 60 13.24 8.72 9.71
CA GLU A 60 13.29 9.58 8.52
C GLU A 60 12.07 9.34 7.61
N ALA A 61 11.40 8.21 7.79
CA ALA A 61 10.18 7.85 7.09
C ALA A 61 9.40 6.82 7.92
N PHE A 62 8.09 6.78 7.72
CA PHE A 62 7.22 5.72 8.22
C PHE A 62 6.93 4.71 7.11
N VAL A 63 6.82 3.45 7.49
CA VAL A 63 6.25 2.39 6.66
C VAL A 63 5.21 1.66 7.49
N ILE A 64 4.02 1.48 6.92
CA ILE A 64 2.96 0.67 7.51
C ILE A 64 2.67 -0.54 6.64
N THR A 65 2.23 -1.62 7.27
CA THR A 65 1.74 -2.82 6.58
C THR A 65 0.22 -2.83 6.61
N SER A 66 -0.43 -3.81 5.95
CA SER A 66 -1.89 -4.01 5.99
C SER A 66 -2.36 -4.59 7.35
N ASP A 67 -2.04 -3.85 8.42
CA ASP A 67 -2.50 -4.04 9.79
C ASP A 67 -3.82 -3.30 9.97
N ASN A 68 -4.90 -4.01 10.32
CA ASN A 68 -6.23 -3.40 10.31
C ASN A 68 -6.35 -2.29 11.36
N THR A 69 -5.73 -2.48 12.52
CA THR A 69 -5.75 -1.51 13.62
C THR A 69 -5.14 -0.17 13.22
N THR A 70 -4.00 -0.19 12.52
CA THR A 70 -3.32 1.02 12.04
C THR A 70 -4.08 1.65 10.87
N VAL A 71 -4.57 0.84 9.92
CA VAL A 71 -5.32 1.34 8.75
C VAL A 71 -6.63 2.03 9.17
N ASN A 72 -7.31 1.53 10.22
CA ASN A 72 -8.56 2.12 10.72
C ASN A 72 -8.41 3.57 11.22
N ASN A 73 -7.20 4.02 11.54
CA ASN A 73 -6.92 5.40 11.91
C ASN A 73 -5.67 5.92 11.20
N LEU A 74 -5.52 5.53 9.93
CA LEU A 74 -4.40 5.96 9.08
C LEU A 74 -4.39 7.48 8.94
N ASP A 75 -5.55 8.13 8.84
CA ASP A 75 -5.68 9.58 8.72
C ASP A 75 -4.89 10.32 9.82
N ALA A 76 -4.92 9.83 11.06
CA ALA A 76 -4.16 10.42 12.16
C ALA A 76 -2.63 10.33 11.95
N LEU A 77 -2.14 9.24 11.35
CA LEU A 77 -0.73 9.11 10.97
C LEU A 77 -0.38 10.01 9.78
N ILE A 78 -1.27 10.12 8.80
CA ILE A 78 -1.06 10.97 7.62
C ILE A 78 -1.03 12.45 8.01
N ASP A 79 -1.94 12.90 8.88
CA ASP A 79 -1.96 14.28 9.38
C ASP A 79 -0.70 14.60 10.18
N PHE A 80 -0.30 13.69 11.08
CA PHE A 80 0.96 13.79 11.82
C PHE A 80 2.17 13.87 10.88
N ALA A 81 2.21 13.02 9.85
CA ALA A 81 3.27 12.99 8.85
C ALA A 81 3.37 14.29 8.03
N LYS A 82 2.23 14.89 7.67
CA LYS A 82 2.18 16.20 7.00
C LYS A 82 2.68 17.31 7.93
N GLU A 83 2.21 17.34 9.18
CA GLU A 83 2.64 18.31 10.19
C GLU A 83 4.16 18.28 10.41
N HIS A 84 4.75 17.08 10.40
CA HIS A 84 6.16 16.88 10.69
C HIS A 84 7.03 16.64 9.46
N GLN A 85 6.52 16.86 8.24
CA GLN A 85 7.27 16.70 6.99
C GLN A 85 8.00 15.34 6.91
N THR A 86 7.34 14.27 7.33
CA THR A 86 7.91 12.91 7.38
C THR A 86 7.09 11.97 6.51
N PRO A 87 7.64 11.38 5.44
CA PRO A 87 6.86 10.60 4.49
C PRO A 87 6.38 9.26 5.04
N VAL A 88 5.17 8.85 4.66
CA VAL A 88 4.54 7.57 5.02
C VAL A 88 4.41 6.68 3.77
N PHE A 89 4.94 5.47 3.85
CA PHE A 89 4.80 4.43 2.82
C PHE A 89 3.88 3.31 3.31
N ALA A 90 3.21 2.62 2.40
CA ALA A 90 2.27 1.57 2.74
C ALA A 90 2.55 0.25 2.00
N GLY A 91 2.10 -0.85 2.61
CA GLY A 91 2.13 -2.20 2.02
C GLY A 91 0.97 -2.51 1.07
N ASP A 92 -0.03 -1.64 0.99
CA ASP A 92 -1.20 -1.75 0.11
C ASP A 92 -1.45 -0.45 -0.65
N VAL A 93 -1.96 -0.60 -1.87
CA VAL A 93 -2.21 0.52 -2.79
C VAL A 93 -3.38 1.40 -2.37
N ASP A 94 -4.31 0.86 -1.59
CA ASP A 94 -5.48 1.59 -1.11
C ASP A 94 -5.08 2.70 -0.13
N SER A 95 -4.10 2.44 0.74
CA SER A 95 -3.53 3.45 1.64
C SER A 95 -2.90 4.65 0.91
N VAL A 96 -2.50 4.52 -0.36
CA VAL A 96 -1.97 5.64 -1.16
C VAL A 96 -3.06 6.67 -1.47
N ARG A 97 -4.30 6.20 -1.65
CA ARG A 97 -5.49 7.04 -1.81
C ARG A 97 -5.93 7.67 -0.49
N LEU A 98 -5.52 7.11 0.64
CA LEU A 98 -5.74 7.68 1.97
C LEU A 98 -4.62 8.65 2.40
N GLY A 99 -3.58 8.83 1.57
CA GLY A 99 -2.51 9.79 1.83
C GLY A 99 -1.16 9.17 2.18
N ALA A 100 -0.94 7.88 1.97
CA ALA A 100 0.42 7.37 1.88
C ALA A 100 1.11 7.91 0.60
N VAL A 101 2.42 8.10 0.65
CA VAL A 101 3.25 8.59 -0.46
C VAL A 101 3.28 7.61 -1.62
N ALA A 102 3.48 6.33 -1.31
CA ALA A 102 3.55 5.28 -2.31
C ALA A 102 3.36 3.90 -1.68
N ALA A 103 2.95 2.96 -2.52
CA ALA A 103 2.89 1.55 -2.19
C ALA A 103 3.21 0.71 -3.42
N PHE A 104 3.78 -0.47 -3.16
CA PHE A 104 3.90 -1.53 -4.15
C PHE A 104 3.17 -2.74 -3.60
N GLY A 105 2.00 -3.02 -4.13
CA GLY A 105 1.09 -3.99 -3.55
C GLY A 105 0.19 -4.64 -4.57
N MET A 106 -0.56 -5.65 -4.12
CA MET A 106 -1.56 -6.30 -4.96
C MET A 106 -2.64 -5.29 -5.34
N ASP A 107 -3.00 -5.29 -6.61
CA ASP A 107 -4.20 -4.59 -7.06
C ASP A 107 -5.43 -5.43 -6.68
N TYR A 108 -6.16 -5.01 -5.65
CA TYR A 108 -7.34 -5.73 -5.15
C TYR A 108 -8.48 -5.79 -6.18
N PHE A 109 -8.56 -4.85 -7.13
CA PHE A 109 -9.49 -4.96 -8.24
C PHE A 109 -9.13 -6.15 -9.14
N LEU A 110 -7.84 -6.34 -9.45
CA LEU A 110 -7.39 -7.49 -10.22
C LEU A 110 -7.56 -8.81 -9.46
N VAL A 111 -7.39 -8.79 -8.13
CA VAL A 111 -7.72 -9.94 -7.26
C VAL A 111 -9.22 -10.28 -7.35
N GLY A 112 -10.10 -9.29 -7.24
CA GLY A 112 -11.55 -9.47 -7.36
C GLY A 112 -11.97 -9.94 -8.75
N TYR A 113 -11.41 -9.36 -9.81
CA TYR A 113 -11.64 -9.75 -11.20
C TYR A 113 -11.21 -11.21 -11.44
N ALA A 114 -10.03 -11.58 -10.94
CA ALA A 114 -9.54 -12.96 -10.99
C ALA A 114 -10.48 -13.94 -10.27
N ALA A 115 -10.96 -13.59 -9.08
CA ALA A 115 -11.93 -14.39 -8.35
C ALA A 115 -13.25 -14.52 -9.13
N GLY A 116 -13.74 -13.43 -9.72
CA GLY A 116 -14.93 -13.41 -10.58
C GLY A 116 -14.81 -14.32 -11.80
N ARG A 117 -13.67 -14.32 -12.50
CA ARG A 117 -13.43 -15.24 -13.61
C ARG A 117 -13.45 -16.70 -13.17
N LYS A 118 -12.82 -17.01 -12.02
CA LYS A 118 -12.85 -18.37 -11.46
C LYS A 118 -14.27 -18.79 -11.09
N ALA A 119 -15.07 -17.89 -10.49
CA ALA A 119 -16.48 -18.13 -10.22
C ALA A 119 -17.29 -18.39 -11.52
N GLY A 120 -17.01 -17.62 -12.58
CA GLY A 120 -17.61 -17.84 -13.90
C GLY A 120 -17.35 -19.22 -14.48
N LEU A 121 -16.11 -19.73 -14.37
CA LEU A 121 -15.76 -21.10 -14.77
C LEU A 121 -16.56 -22.16 -13.99
N ILE A 122 -16.70 -21.98 -12.68
CA ILE A 122 -17.50 -22.88 -11.84
C ILE A 122 -18.97 -22.87 -12.27
N LEU A 123 -19.54 -21.68 -12.52
CA LEU A 123 -20.91 -21.53 -13.01
C LEU A 123 -21.11 -22.17 -14.40
N GLN A 124 -20.05 -22.25 -15.21
CA GLN A 124 -20.04 -22.96 -16.49
C GLN A 124 -19.81 -24.49 -16.36
N GLY A 125 -19.68 -25.01 -15.14
CA GLY A 125 -19.57 -26.45 -14.86
C GLY A 125 -18.14 -26.98 -14.71
N VAL A 126 -17.12 -26.11 -14.75
CA VAL A 126 -15.73 -26.51 -14.45
C VAL A 126 -15.62 -26.84 -12.96
N LYS A 127 -15.02 -27.99 -12.63
CA LYS A 127 -14.86 -28.39 -11.22
C LYS A 127 -13.78 -27.54 -10.56
N PRO A 128 -13.93 -27.13 -9.29
CA PRO A 128 -12.94 -26.33 -8.58
C PRO A 128 -11.52 -26.93 -8.56
N VAL A 129 -11.41 -28.26 -8.54
CA VAL A 129 -10.12 -28.98 -8.56
C VAL A 129 -9.36 -28.84 -9.89
N ASP A 130 -10.07 -28.54 -10.98
CA ASP A 130 -9.51 -28.38 -12.32
C ASP A 130 -9.15 -26.92 -12.62
N ILE A 131 -9.50 -25.98 -11.72
CA ILE A 131 -9.14 -24.56 -11.86
C ILE A 131 -7.71 -24.36 -11.36
N PRO A 132 -6.78 -23.87 -12.21
CA PRO A 132 -5.40 -23.66 -11.81
C PRO A 132 -5.27 -22.79 -10.55
N TRP A 133 -4.54 -23.31 -9.56
CA TRP A 133 -4.12 -22.52 -8.42
C TRP A 133 -3.01 -21.56 -8.84
N GLY A 134 -3.12 -20.31 -8.40
CA GLY A 134 -2.15 -19.27 -8.74
C GLY A 134 -2.78 -17.88 -8.60
N PRO A 135 -1.98 -16.89 -8.17
CA PRO A 135 -2.41 -15.50 -8.20
C PRO A 135 -2.52 -15.07 -9.66
N LEU A 136 -3.71 -14.61 -10.06
CA LEU A 136 -3.87 -13.71 -11.21
C LEU A 136 -3.70 -12.24 -10.75
N ALA A 137 -3.11 -12.04 -9.57
CA ALA A 137 -2.90 -10.73 -8.97
C ALA A 137 -1.65 -10.11 -9.60
N ASN A 138 -1.84 -8.97 -10.26
CA ASN A 138 -0.71 -8.12 -10.60
C ASN A 138 -0.40 -7.21 -9.41
N PHE A 139 0.88 -6.85 -9.30
CA PHE A 139 1.31 -5.80 -8.40
C PHE A 139 1.25 -4.48 -9.16
N SER A 140 0.81 -3.44 -8.46
CA SER A 140 0.80 -2.08 -8.98
C SER A 140 1.71 -1.22 -8.10
N PHE A 141 2.54 -0.41 -8.75
CA PHE A 141 3.31 0.65 -8.10
C PHE A 141 2.53 1.97 -8.22
N VAL A 142 1.98 2.43 -7.11
CA VAL A 142 1.17 3.65 -7.06
C VAL A 142 1.90 4.72 -6.26
N ILE A 143 1.92 5.94 -6.78
CA ILE A 143 2.54 7.11 -6.15
C ILE A 143 1.50 8.21 -5.96
N ASN A 144 1.43 8.81 -4.77
CA ASN A 144 0.73 10.06 -4.53
C ASN A 144 1.74 11.22 -4.50
N ARG A 145 1.89 11.92 -5.63
CA ARG A 145 2.88 12.99 -5.78
C ARG A 145 2.47 14.24 -4.98
N GLN A 146 1.17 14.48 -4.81
CA GLN A 146 0.71 15.58 -3.98
C GLN A 146 1.07 15.33 -2.52
N THR A 147 0.69 14.18 -1.96
CA THR A 147 0.96 13.88 -0.57
C THR A 147 2.45 13.75 -0.28
N ALA A 148 3.25 13.26 -1.23
CA ALA A 148 4.71 13.29 -1.12
C ALA A 148 5.22 14.70 -0.83
N ARG A 149 4.77 15.72 -1.57
CA ARG A 149 5.16 17.11 -1.35
C ARG A 149 4.66 17.64 -0.01
N GLU A 150 3.44 17.31 0.38
CA GLU A 150 2.86 17.70 1.67
C GLU A 150 3.60 17.08 2.86
N GLN A 151 4.21 15.91 2.69
CA GLN A 151 5.04 15.22 3.68
C GLN A 151 6.54 15.47 3.49
N GLY A 152 6.93 16.53 2.77
CA GLY A 152 8.33 16.95 2.64
C GLY A 152 9.20 16.16 1.66
N LEU A 153 8.61 15.23 0.89
CA LEU A 153 9.32 14.41 -0.09
C LEU A 153 9.18 14.93 -1.53
N ASN A 154 10.30 15.32 -2.12
CA ASN A 154 10.39 15.58 -3.56
C ASN A 154 10.76 14.29 -4.32
N ILE A 155 9.83 13.79 -5.12
CA ILE A 155 10.01 12.54 -5.87
C ILE A 155 10.79 12.80 -7.17
N ASP A 156 11.84 12.00 -7.39
CA ASP A 156 12.59 12.01 -8.66
C ASP A 156 11.65 11.67 -9.84
N PRO A 157 11.61 12.48 -10.92
CA PRO A 157 10.76 12.24 -12.08
C PRO A 157 10.91 10.85 -12.72
N ARG A 158 12.08 10.19 -12.57
CA ARG A 158 12.29 8.81 -13.02
C ARG A 158 11.41 7.81 -12.28
N MET A 159 11.13 8.06 -10.99
CA MET A 159 10.22 7.21 -10.21
C MET A 159 8.78 7.35 -10.69
N LEU A 160 8.35 8.56 -11.07
CA LEU A 160 7.01 8.81 -11.60
C LEU A 160 6.77 8.08 -12.92
N LYS A 161 7.82 7.89 -13.74
CA LYS A 161 7.72 7.20 -15.03
C LYS A 161 7.57 5.68 -14.93
N ILE A 162 7.96 5.09 -13.80
CA ILE A 162 7.88 3.63 -13.59
C ILE A 162 6.67 3.24 -12.73
N ALA A 163 5.93 4.21 -12.20
CA ALA A 163 4.67 3.98 -11.52
C ALA A 163 3.58 3.62 -12.52
N ASP A 164 2.76 2.65 -12.15
CA ASP A 164 1.57 2.24 -12.89
C ASP A 164 0.46 3.29 -12.76
N GLU A 165 0.42 3.98 -11.62
CA GLU A 165 -0.52 5.08 -11.34
C GLU A 165 0.14 6.19 -10.53
N VAL A 166 -0.15 7.45 -10.89
CA VAL A 166 0.30 8.65 -10.17
C VAL A 166 -0.91 9.50 -9.82
N LEU A 167 -1.14 9.73 -8.52
CA LEU A 167 -2.16 10.64 -8.01
C LEU A 167 -1.55 12.05 -7.88
N ASP A 168 -2.21 13.02 -8.50
CA ASP A 168 -1.67 14.38 -8.67
C ASP A 168 -2.60 15.50 -8.14
N SER A 169 -3.82 15.17 -7.71
CA SER A 169 -4.82 16.12 -7.23
C SER A 169 -5.75 15.54 -6.15
N ASP A 170 -6.37 16.42 -5.34
CA ASP A 170 -7.42 16.08 -4.36
C ASP A 170 -8.61 15.33 -4.98
N SER A 171 -8.92 15.58 -6.25
CA SER A 171 -9.94 14.82 -6.98
C SER A 171 -9.51 13.39 -7.23
N ASP A 172 -8.24 13.11 -7.55
CA ASP A 172 -7.78 11.73 -7.76
C ASP A 172 -7.80 10.92 -6.44
N ILE A 173 -7.61 11.62 -5.32
CA ILE A 173 -7.69 11.09 -3.95
C ILE A 173 -9.15 10.77 -3.58
N ARG A 174 -10.07 11.71 -3.81
CA ARG A 174 -11.51 11.57 -3.48
C ARG A 174 -12.30 10.71 -4.47
N ASP A 175 -11.99 10.82 -5.76
CA ASP A 175 -12.59 9.99 -6.80
C ASP A 175 -12.09 8.55 -6.69
N GLY A 176 -10.89 8.28 -6.16
CA GLY A 176 -10.51 6.91 -5.78
C GLY A 176 -11.39 6.30 -4.67
N LEU A 177 -12.00 7.14 -3.82
CA LEU A 177 -12.93 6.75 -2.76
C LEU A 177 -14.36 6.50 -3.29
N SER A 178 -14.75 7.21 -4.37
CA SER A 178 -16.09 7.12 -5.01
C SER A 178 -16.12 6.26 -6.28
N ALA A 179 -15.00 6.12 -6.96
CA ALA A 179 -14.77 5.28 -8.12
C ALA A 179 -13.97 4.06 -7.66
N MET A 180 -14.67 3.11 -7.04
CA MET A 180 -14.48 1.72 -7.47
C MET A 180 -15.07 1.64 -8.89
N PRO A 181 -14.27 1.74 -9.96
CA PRO A 181 -14.82 1.85 -11.29
C PRO A 181 -15.01 0.41 -11.79
N GLY A 182 -16.23 -0.08 -11.66
CA GLY A 182 -16.77 -0.93 -12.71
C GLY A 182 -16.69 -0.15 -14.02
N ALA A 183 -16.16 -0.78 -15.06
CA ALA A 183 -16.05 -0.28 -16.43
C ALA A 183 -14.94 0.76 -16.71
N ARG A 184 -13.75 0.25 -17.03
CA ARG A 184 -13.03 0.73 -18.23
C ARG A 184 -12.85 -0.46 -19.18
N GLY A 185 -13.46 -0.34 -20.35
CA GLY A 185 -13.56 -1.40 -21.35
C GLY A 185 -12.21 -1.81 -21.93
N GLU A 186 -12.06 -3.11 -22.17
CA GLU A 186 -10.92 -3.70 -22.88
C GLU A 186 -10.89 -3.27 -24.36
N PRO A 187 -9.70 -3.14 -24.99
CA PRO A 187 -9.54 -3.36 -26.41
C PRO A 187 -9.72 -4.86 -26.69
N GLY A 188 -10.67 -5.18 -27.57
CA GLY A 188 -11.12 -6.56 -27.82
C GLY A 188 -10.01 -7.54 -28.20
N ALA A 189 -9.94 -8.63 -27.46
CA ALA A 189 -9.19 -9.83 -27.83
C ALA A 189 -9.84 -10.46 -29.08
N LYS A 190 -9.28 -10.20 -30.27
CA LYS A 190 -9.61 -10.93 -31.50
C LYS A 190 -8.45 -11.68 -32.15
N ASP A 191 -7.21 -11.52 -31.69
CA ASP A 191 -6.07 -12.15 -32.32
C ASP A 191 -5.29 -13.05 -31.36
N MET A 192 -5.85 -14.22 -31.02
CA MET A 192 -5.07 -15.40 -30.59
C MET A 192 -5.86 -16.68 -30.92
N ALA A 193 -6.06 -16.90 -32.21
CA ALA A 193 -6.36 -18.22 -32.76
C ALA A 193 -5.73 -18.31 -34.16
N SER A 194 -4.46 -18.69 -34.22
CA SER A 194 -3.78 -19.28 -35.37
C SER A 194 -2.58 -20.07 -34.87
#